data_AF-A0A923DCN6-F1
#
_entry.id   AF-A0A923DCN6-F1
#
_cell.length_a   1.000
_cell.length_b   1.000
_cell.length_c   1.000
_cell.angle_alpha   90.00
_cell.angle_beta   90.00
_cell.angle_gamma   90.00
#
_symmetry.space_group_name_H-M   'P 1'
#
loop_
_entity.id
_entity.type
_entity.pdbx_description
1 polymer ?
#
loop_
_entity_poly.entity_id
_entity_poly.type
_entity_poly.pdbx_seq_one_letter_code
_entity_poly.pdbx_strand_id
1 'polypeptide(L)' 'MVSVSDNYRILVHPRLTDHFPDVGIRQFSGYELHLPPNSRFYPSPEKLAQHRSRFAFSGINLS' A
#
# COMPACT_ATOMS: atom_id res chain seq x y z
N MET A 1 -8.42 -2.17 3.43
CA MET A 1 -8.31 -3.11 2.29
C MET A 1 -7.06 -2.87 1.47
N VAL A 2 -6.63 -1.62 1.22
CA VAL A 2 -5.33 -1.28 0.61
C VAL A 2 -4.57 -0.25 1.46
N SER A 3 -3.24 -0.25 1.39
CA SER A 3 -2.36 0.77 1.98
C SER A 3 -1.06 0.90 1.16
N VAL A 4 -0.08 1.65 1.66
CA VAL A 4 1.20 1.94 0.99
C VAL A 4 2.34 1.75 1.99
N SER A 5 3.42 1.08 1.58
CA SER A 5 4.64 0.91 2.39
C SER A 5 5.43 2.21 2.51
N ASP A 6 6.47 2.23 3.33
CA ASP A 6 7.34 3.40 3.47
C ASP A 6 8.17 3.68 2.21
N ASN A 7 8.30 2.66 1.36
CA ASN A 7 9.00 2.68 0.08
C ASN A 7 8.02 2.91 -1.07
N TYR A 8 6.82 3.44 -0.78
CA TYR A 8 5.76 3.75 -1.73
C TYR A 8 5.27 2.57 -2.57
N ARG A 9 5.30 1.34 -2.04
CA ARG A 9 4.71 0.16 -2.68
C ARG A 9 3.30 -0.10 -2.21
N ILE A 10 2.43 -0.56 -3.10
CA ILE A 10 1.04 -0.90 -2.77
C ILE A 10 1.00 -2.14 -1.87
N LEU A 11 0.25 -2.04 -0.78
CA LEU A 11 -0.01 -3.13 0.15
C LEU A 11 -1.49 -3.52 0.06
N VAL A 12 -1.78 -4.77 -0.31
CA VAL A 12 -3.14 -5.31 -0.30
C VAL A 12 -3.34 -6.15 0.94
N HIS A 13 -4.41 -5.88 1.71
CA HIS A 13 -4.67 -6.61 2.95
C HIS A 13 -4.99 -8.09 2.63
N PRO A 14 -4.40 -9.09 3.31
CA PRO A 14 -4.56 -10.51 2.96
C PRO A 14 -6.02 -11.00 3.03
N ARG A 15 -6.79 -10.49 4.01
CA ARG A 15 -8.25 -10.72 4.15
C ARG A 15 -9.13 -10.10 3.05
N LEU A 16 -8.56 -9.42 2.06
CA LEU A 16 -9.34 -8.96 0.91
C LEU A 16 -9.75 -10.17 0.06
N THR A 17 -11.05 -10.40 -0.06
CA THR A 17 -11.60 -11.29 -1.08
C THR A 17 -11.63 -10.55 -2.41
N ASP A 18 -10.81 -10.98 -3.36
CA ASP A 18 -10.78 -10.47 -4.72
C ASP A 18 -11.21 -11.61 -5.64
N HIS A 19 -12.43 -11.51 -6.19
CA HIS A 19 -13.03 -12.57 -7.01
C HIS A 19 -12.43 -12.65 -8.41
N PHE A 20 -11.70 -11.62 -8.83
CA PHE A 20 -11.10 -11.54 -10.17
C PHE A 20 -9.66 -11.01 -10.06
N PRO A 21 -8.71 -11.82 -9.57
CA PRO A 21 -7.37 -11.34 -9.20
C PRO A 21 -6.60 -10.66 -10.34
N ASP A 22 -6.89 -11.02 -11.60
CA ASP A 22 -6.21 -10.47 -12.80
C ASP A 22 -6.74 -9.08 -13.22
N VAL A 23 -7.92 -8.68 -12.75
CA VAL A 23 -8.52 -7.36 -13.04
C VAL A 23 -8.82 -6.57 -11.77
N GLY A 24 -8.71 -7.21 -10.61
CA GLY A 24 -8.92 -6.64 -9.28
C GLY A 24 -7.67 -5.99 -8.71
N ILE A 25 -7.78 -5.45 -7.50
CA ILE A 25 -6.71 -4.66 -6.87
C ILE A 25 -5.53 -5.54 -6.44
N ARG A 26 -5.72 -6.86 -6.29
CA ARG A 26 -4.68 -7.79 -5.86
C ARG A 26 -3.49 -7.83 -6.81
N GLN A 27 -3.71 -7.63 -8.11
CA GLN A 27 -2.63 -7.59 -9.12
C GLN A 27 -1.59 -6.51 -8.84
N PHE A 28 -1.96 -5.42 -8.14
CA PHE A 28 -1.06 -4.30 -7.85
C PHE A 28 -0.27 -4.49 -6.56
N SER A 29 -0.44 -5.59 -5.83
CA SER A 29 0.31 -5.84 -4.59
C SER A 29 1.82 -5.80 -4.86
N GLY A 30 2.55 -4.96 -4.13
CA GLY A 30 3.99 -4.78 -4.28
C GLY A 30 4.42 -3.85 -5.43
N TYR A 31 3.48 -3.35 -6.25
CA TYR A 31 3.78 -2.37 -7.29
C TYR A 31 4.21 -1.05 -6.66
N GLU A 32 5.21 -0.42 -7.26
CA GLU A 32 5.67 0.90 -6.86
C GLU A 32 4.70 1.96 -7.36
N LEU A 33 4.34 2.92 -6.49
CA LEU A 33 3.55 4.06 -6.89
C LEU A 33 4.36 4.98 -7.80
N HIS A 34 3.72 5.46 -8.86
CA HIS A 34 4.27 6.56 -9.63
C HIS A 34 4.14 7.84 -8.81
N LEU A 35 5.25 8.26 -8.22
CA LEU A 35 5.33 9.47 -7.43
C LEU A 35 5.41 10.70 -8.34
N PRO A 36 4.93 11.86 -7.87
CA PRO A 36 5.13 13.11 -8.60
C PRO A 36 6.64 13.42 -8.72
N PRO A 37 7.06 14.25 -9.68
CA PRO A 37 8.46 14.64 -9.79
C PRO A 37 8.94 15.50 -8.60
N ASN A 38 8.00 16.14 -7.88
CA ASN A 38 8.31 16.99 -6.74
C ASN A 38 7.99 16.29 -5.41
N SER A 39 9.02 16.07 -4.61
CA SER A 39 8.96 15.37 -3.31
C SER A 39 8.06 16.03 -2.27
N ARG A 40 7.78 17.34 -2.38
CA ARG A 40 6.85 18.04 -1.47
C ARG A 40 5.42 17.50 -1.53
N PHE A 41 5.08 16.80 -2.62
CA PHE A 41 3.77 16.19 -2.84
C PHE A 41 3.76 14.68 -2.55
N TYR A 42 4.83 14.16 -1.95
CA TYR A 42 4.85 12.75 -1.60
C TYR A 42 3.89 12.50 -0.44
N PRO A 43 3.22 11.35 -0.42
CA PRO A 43 2.50 10.94 0.77
C PRO A 43 3.46 10.92 1.97
N SER A 44 3.04 11.50 3.10
CA SER A 44 3.84 11.52 4.32
C SER A 44 4.04 10.08 4.85
N PRO A 45 5.30 9.61 5.01
CA PRO A 45 5.57 8.28 5.55
C PRO A 45 4.94 8.07 6.93
N GLU A 46 4.93 9.09 7.77
CA GLU A 46 4.33 9.05 9.12
C GLU A 46 2.82 8.82 9.05
N LYS A 47 2.12 9.51 8.13
CA LYS A 47 0.67 9.32 7.92
C LYS A 47 0.38 7.94 7.34
N LEU A 48 1.22 7.44 6.45
CA LEU A 48 1.12 6.08 5.92
C LEU A 48 1.31 5.04 7.04
N ALA A 49 2.32 5.20 7.90
CA ALA A 49 2.56 4.34 9.05
C ALA A 49 1.37 4.35 10.03
N GLN A 50 0.83 5.54 10.33
CA GLN A 50 -0.38 5.68 11.16
C GLN A 50 -1.57 4.93 10.57
N HIS A 51 -1.81 5.08 9.27
CA HIS A 51 -2.86 4.35 8.57
C HIS A 51 -2.63 2.84 8.64
N ARG A 52 -1.41 2.36 8.37
CA ARG A 52 -1.06 0.94 8.44
C ARG A 52 -1.29 0.36 9.84
N SER A 53 -0.90 1.10 10.89
CA SER A 53 -1.13 0.71 12.28
C SER A 53 -2.62 0.60 12.60
N ARG A 54 -3.41 1.63 12.24
CA ARG A 54 -4.86 1.68 12.49
C ARG A 54 -5.62 0.53 11.83
N PHE A 55 -5.20 0.09 10.65
CA PHE A 55 -5.90 -0.91 9.85
C PHE A 55 -5.18 -2.27 9.77
N ALA A 56 -4.28 -2.56 10.70
CA ALA A 56 -3.61 -3.85 10.86
C ALA A 56 -2.79 -4.32 9.64
N PHE A 57 -2.11 -3.39 8.96
CA PHE A 57 -1.12 -3.69 7.92
C PHE A 57 0.30 -3.94 8.47
N SER A 58 0.49 -3.83 9.78
CA SER A 58 1.79 -3.93 10.47
C SER A 58 2.48 -5.29 10.38
N GLY A 59 1.77 -6.36 10.02
CA GLY A 59 2.31 -7.72 9.85
C GLY A 59 2.59 -8.11 8.38
N ILE A 60 2.39 -7.21 7.42
CA ILE A 60 2.70 -7.46 6.01
C ILE A 60 4.16 -7.07 5.79
N ASN A 61 5.03 -8.03 5.43
CA ASN A 61 6.47 -7.81 5.26
C ASN A 61 6.73 -6.55 4.40
N LEU A 62 7.46 -5.59 4.98
CA LEU A 62 7.73 -4.26 4.42
C LEU A 62 9.09 -4.18 3.71
N SER A 63 9.67 -5.31 3.31
CA SER A 63 10.98 -5.38 2.62
C SER A 63 10.97 -4.60 1.31
#